data_AF-A0A960SUZ3-F1
#
_entry.id   AF-A0A960SUZ3-F1
#
_cell.length_a   1.000
_cell.length_b   1.000
_cell.length_c   1.000
_cell.angle_alpha   90.00
_cell.angle_beta   90.00
_cell.angle_gamma   90.00
#
_symmetry.space_group_name_H-M   'P 1'
#
loop_
_entity.id
_entity.type
_entity.pdbx_description
1 polymer ?
#
loop_
_entity_poly.entity_id
_entity_poly.type
_entity_poly.pdbx_seq_one_letter_code
_entity_poly.pdbx_strand_id
1 'polypeptide(L)'
;GDHARSCATFLTAAQARKTDGADIAVGVSVDQVAAQQVGNRTRFASLELGCDRSKLSGNCDSGYSCAYSFNISWKTPSMPMPPEVDPRLVFERLFSSGEAAADAETVARRRTQRRSILDFVMEDARQLQGRLGTTDRRKLEEYLTAVRELEQRVDRGMEFAGNLPDASKPTGIPDSYQEH
;
A
#
# COMPACT_ATOMS: atom_id res chain seq x y z
N GLY A 1 16.75 18.72 -13.91
CA GLY A 1 16.82 19.35 -12.58
C GLY A 1 16.60 18.29 -11.51
N ASP A 2 16.57 18.66 -10.23
CA ASP A 2 16.24 17.73 -9.13
C ASP A 2 14.74 17.76 -8.77
N HIS A 3 13.87 18.14 -9.71
CA HIS A 3 12.44 18.28 -9.44
C HIS A 3 11.79 16.93 -9.09
N ALA A 4 12.23 15.85 -9.75
CA ALA A 4 11.67 14.50 -9.57
C ALA A 4 11.80 13.91 -8.17
N ARG A 5 12.68 14.43 -7.30
CA ARG A 5 12.78 13.91 -5.92
C ARG A 5 11.86 14.61 -4.91
N SER A 6 11.22 15.71 -5.29
CA SER A 6 10.45 16.56 -4.37
C SER A 6 9.42 15.77 -3.55
N CYS A 7 8.55 15.01 -4.23
CA CYS A 7 7.55 14.17 -3.60
C CYS A 7 8.17 13.14 -2.64
N ALA A 8 9.19 12.39 -3.08
CA ALA A 8 9.86 11.41 -2.23
C ALA A 8 10.53 12.02 -1.00
N THR A 9 11.11 13.22 -1.12
CA THR A 9 11.78 13.89 0.00
C THR A 9 10.83 14.53 1.01
N PHE A 10 9.58 14.81 0.61
CA PHE A 10 8.64 15.59 1.41
C PHE A 10 8.34 14.94 2.77
N LEU A 11 8.00 13.65 2.80
CA LEU A 11 7.70 12.93 4.05
C LEU A 11 8.86 12.10 4.60
N THR A 12 9.92 11.90 3.81
CA THR A 12 11.09 11.11 4.24
C THR A 12 12.21 11.98 4.82
N ALA A 13 12.25 13.27 4.45
CA ALA A 13 13.35 14.19 4.74
C ALA A 13 14.74 13.63 4.36
N ALA A 14 14.79 12.68 3.42
CA ALA A 14 16.00 11.96 3.03
C ALA A 14 16.37 12.25 1.57
N GLN A 15 17.66 12.15 1.26
CA GLN A 15 18.13 12.31 -0.11
C GLN A 15 17.83 11.04 -0.92
N ALA A 16 16.97 11.18 -1.93
CA ALA A 16 16.71 10.10 -2.88
C ALA A 16 17.99 9.73 -3.66
N ARG A 17 18.27 8.44 -3.74
CA ARG A 17 19.32 7.87 -4.58
C ARG A 17 19.00 8.17 -6.04
N LYS A 18 19.94 8.81 -6.73
CA LYS A 18 19.82 9.08 -8.16
C LYS A 18 19.95 7.79 -8.96
N THR A 19 18.82 7.30 -9.45
CA THR A 19 18.68 6.11 -10.31
C THR A 19 17.34 6.18 -11.02
N ASP A 20 17.30 5.75 -12.28
CA ASP A 20 16.08 5.48 -13.06
C ASP A 20 15.75 3.98 -13.13
N GLY A 21 16.58 3.14 -12.49
CA GLY A 21 16.44 1.70 -12.40
C GLY A 21 15.59 1.23 -11.22
N ALA A 22 15.63 -0.08 -10.98
CA ALA A 22 14.84 -0.73 -9.93
C ALA A 22 15.42 -0.53 -8.52
N ASP A 23 16.66 -0.06 -8.39
CA ASP A 23 17.44 0.05 -7.15
C ASP A 23 17.22 1.38 -6.41
N ILE A 24 15.97 1.85 -6.45
CA ILE A 24 15.48 3.04 -5.75
C ILE A 24 15.74 2.94 -4.24
N ALA A 25 16.15 4.05 -3.64
CA ALA A 25 16.40 4.17 -2.21
C ALA A 25 16.24 5.62 -1.76
N VAL A 26 15.50 5.86 -0.68
CA VAL A 26 15.38 7.18 -0.03
C VAL A 26 15.37 7.02 1.49
N GLY A 27 14.23 6.67 2.08
CA GLY A 27 14.03 6.52 3.52
C GLY A 27 12.59 6.10 3.81
N VAL A 28 12.30 5.78 5.07
CA VAL A 28 10.93 5.54 5.53
C VAL A 28 10.26 6.89 5.75
N SER A 29 9.04 7.06 5.28
CA SER A 29 8.30 8.32 5.45
C SER A 29 7.63 8.41 6.82
N VAL A 30 7.47 9.63 7.33
CA VAL A 30 6.96 9.89 8.68
C VAL A 30 5.54 9.35 8.92
N ASP A 31 4.69 9.38 7.90
CA ASP A 31 3.35 8.78 7.93
C ASP A 31 3.40 7.26 8.11
N GLN A 32 4.38 6.58 7.49
CA GLN A 32 4.55 5.14 7.64
C GLN A 32 5.17 4.76 8.99
N VAL A 33 6.06 5.61 9.52
CA VAL A 33 6.54 5.48 10.91
C VAL A 33 5.36 5.61 11.89
N ALA A 34 4.46 6.59 11.67
CA ALA A 34 3.25 6.73 12.48
C ALA A 34 2.32 5.52 12.33
N ALA A 35 2.08 5.04 11.10
CA ALA A 35 1.24 3.89 10.82
C ALA A 35 1.72 2.62 11.54
N GLN A 36 3.04 2.41 11.68
CA GLN A 36 3.59 1.30 12.44
C GLN A 36 3.29 1.37 13.94
N GLN A 37 3.16 2.58 14.50
CA GLN A 37 2.97 2.78 15.95
C GLN A 37 1.50 2.82 16.36
N VAL A 38 0.64 3.44 15.54
CA VAL A 38 -0.77 3.66 15.89
C VAL A 38 -1.76 2.98 14.94
N GLY A 39 -1.30 2.43 13.82
CA GLY A 39 -2.17 1.84 12.80
C GLY A 39 -2.90 0.56 13.25
N ASN A 40 -2.53 -0.01 14.40
CA ASN A 40 -3.28 -1.09 15.04
C ASN A 40 -4.54 -0.59 15.78
N ARG A 41 -4.69 0.73 15.97
CA ARG A 41 -5.84 1.35 16.63
C ARG A 41 -6.89 1.85 15.63
N THR A 42 -6.66 1.64 14.35
CA THR A 42 -7.51 2.11 13.25
C THR A 42 -7.80 0.96 12.28
N ARG A 43 -8.94 1.05 11.58
CA ARG A 43 -9.33 0.06 10.55
C ARG A 43 -8.27 -0.08 9.43
N PHE A 44 -7.66 1.04 9.05
CA PHE A 44 -6.55 1.11 8.10
C PHE A 44 -5.34 1.75 8.78
N ALA A 45 -4.17 1.12 8.68
CA ALA A 45 -2.94 1.67 9.26
C ALA A 45 -2.54 3.01 8.63
N SER A 46 -2.77 3.12 7.32
CA SER A 46 -2.55 4.29 6.50
C SER A 46 -3.52 4.29 5.31
N LEU A 47 -3.72 5.48 4.73
CA LEU A 47 -4.50 5.69 3.51
C LEU A 47 -3.76 6.69 2.65
N GLU A 48 -3.07 6.19 1.64
CA GLU A 48 -2.37 6.98 0.65
C GLU A 48 -3.35 7.39 -0.44
N LEU A 49 -3.60 8.69 -0.57
CA LEU A 49 -4.56 9.27 -1.51
C LEU A 49 -3.85 10.30 -2.40
N GLY A 50 -4.30 10.46 -3.63
CA GLY A 50 -3.73 11.44 -4.55
C GLY A 50 -4.63 11.71 -5.75
N CYS A 51 -4.24 12.69 -6.57
CA CYS A 51 -4.95 13.02 -7.80
C CYS A 51 -4.31 12.35 -9.02
N ASP A 52 -3.01 12.04 -8.95
CA ASP A 52 -2.24 11.45 -10.04
C ASP A 52 -1.93 9.98 -9.79
N ARG A 53 -2.14 9.15 -10.81
CA ARG A 53 -1.81 7.72 -10.74
C ARG A 53 -0.32 7.53 -10.53
N SER A 54 0.04 6.65 -9.62
CA SER A 54 1.45 6.33 -9.37
C SER A 54 2.13 5.73 -10.61
N LYS A 55 3.36 6.16 -10.88
CA LYS A 55 4.27 5.50 -11.83
C LYS A 55 5.48 5.00 -11.08
N LEU A 56 5.66 3.68 -11.04
CA LEU A 56 6.73 3.03 -10.27
C LEU A 56 7.99 2.75 -11.09
N SER A 57 7.93 2.91 -12.41
CA SER A 57 9.03 2.63 -13.34
C SER A 57 9.10 3.69 -14.44
N GLY A 58 10.29 3.81 -15.04
CA GLY A 58 10.58 4.78 -16.09
C GLY A 58 11.43 5.95 -15.59
N ASN A 59 11.97 6.69 -16.55
CA ASN A 59 12.76 7.90 -16.33
C ASN A 59 11.83 9.12 -16.43
N CYS A 60 11.51 9.71 -15.28
CA CYS A 60 10.58 10.83 -15.23
C CYS A 60 11.28 12.19 -15.34
N ASP A 61 12.46 12.34 -14.75
CA ASP A 61 13.32 13.52 -14.96
C ASP A 61 14.75 13.18 -14.57
N SER A 62 15.71 13.61 -15.40
CA SER A 62 17.13 13.75 -15.03
C SER A 62 17.80 12.50 -14.44
N GLY A 63 17.34 11.30 -14.82
CA GLY A 63 17.88 10.03 -14.34
C GLY A 63 17.34 9.61 -12.96
N TYR A 64 16.18 10.14 -12.57
CA TYR A 64 15.41 9.67 -11.41
C TYR A 64 14.22 8.82 -11.86
N SER A 65 13.99 7.75 -11.10
CA SER A 65 12.84 6.87 -11.24
C SER A 65 11.55 7.64 -11.00
N CYS A 66 10.53 7.35 -11.81
CA CYS A 66 9.18 7.87 -11.61
C CYS A 66 8.61 7.60 -10.22
N ALA A 67 9.09 6.55 -9.53
CA ALA A 67 8.70 6.26 -8.17
C ALA A 67 8.90 7.47 -7.23
N TYR A 68 9.92 8.30 -7.48
CA TYR A 68 10.20 9.47 -6.65
C TYR A 68 9.26 10.66 -6.89
N SER A 69 8.74 10.80 -8.11
CA SER A 69 7.85 11.91 -8.48
C SER A 69 6.39 11.65 -8.13
N PHE A 70 6.00 10.37 -8.05
CA PHE A 70 4.60 9.98 -7.94
C PHE A 70 4.22 9.38 -6.58
N ASN A 71 5.15 9.31 -5.63
CA ASN A 71 4.90 8.76 -4.29
C ASN A 71 5.53 9.64 -3.21
N ILE A 72 4.70 10.08 -2.27
CA ILE A 72 5.13 10.82 -1.06
C ILE A 72 5.35 9.88 0.13
N SER A 73 4.66 8.75 0.16
CA SER A 73 4.69 7.76 1.24
C SER A 73 5.61 6.59 0.87
N TRP A 74 6.48 6.21 1.81
CA TRP A 74 7.55 5.22 1.65
C TRP A 74 7.60 4.32 2.88
N LYS A 75 7.18 3.08 2.70
CA LYS A 75 7.05 2.13 3.80
C LYS A 75 8.40 1.57 4.25
N THR A 76 9.28 1.35 3.29
CA THR A 76 10.69 1.03 3.51
C THR A 76 11.53 1.97 2.65
N PRO A 77 12.86 2.05 2.87
CA PRO A 77 13.72 2.90 2.04
C PRO A 77 13.59 2.67 0.53
N SER A 78 13.16 1.49 0.08
CA SER A 78 13.01 1.12 -1.32
C SER A 78 11.58 0.79 -1.76
N MET A 79 10.59 0.91 -0.86
CA MET A 79 9.20 0.52 -1.11
C MET A 79 8.28 1.74 -1.04
N PRO A 80 7.97 2.37 -2.19
CA PRO A 80 6.97 3.44 -2.26
C PRO A 80 5.57 2.88 -2.06
N MET A 81 4.66 3.72 -1.56
CA MET A 81 3.24 3.42 -1.38
C MET A 81 2.41 4.19 -2.41
N PRO A 82 1.88 3.52 -3.45
CA PRO A 82 1.05 4.15 -4.48
C PRO A 82 -0.22 4.78 -3.89
N PRO A 83 -0.52 6.05 -4.18
CA PRO A 83 -1.80 6.63 -3.81
C PRO A 83 -2.96 5.96 -4.56
N GLU A 84 -4.09 5.80 -3.87
CA GLU A 84 -5.38 5.56 -4.50
C GLU A 84 -5.92 6.89 -5.04
N VAL A 85 -6.35 6.87 -6.29
CA VAL A 85 -6.82 8.05 -7.00
C VAL A 85 -8.31 8.00 -7.32
N ASP A 86 -8.92 6.81 -7.27
CA ASP A 86 -10.35 6.64 -7.55
C ASP A 86 -11.14 6.82 -6.24
N PRO A 87 -11.89 7.94 -6.09
CA PRO A 87 -12.69 8.21 -4.89
C PRO A 87 -13.73 7.12 -4.63
N ARG A 88 -14.22 6.43 -5.67
CA ARG A 88 -15.14 5.32 -5.53
C ARG A 88 -14.46 4.12 -4.87
N LEU A 89 -13.21 3.80 -5.24
CA LEU A 89 -12.43 2.73 -4.60
C LEU A 89 -12.09 3.08 -3.16
N VAL A 90 -11.75 4.34 -2.88
CA VAL A 90 -11.55 4.83 -1.50
C VAL A 90 -12.83 4.68 -0.69
N PHE A 91 -13.96 5.11 -1.24
CA PHE A 91 -15.27 5.02 -0.59
C PHE A 91 -15.65 3.57 -0.32
N GLU A 92 -15.55 2.69 -1.32
CA GLU A 92 -15.79 1.27 -1.13
C GLU A 92 -14.86 0.68 -0.07
N ARG A 93 -13.58 1.04 -0.07
CA ARG A 93 -12.64 0.56 0.95
C ARG A 93 -13.05 1.03 2.35
N LEU A 94 -13.42 2.30 2.51
CA LEU A 94 -13.80 2.90 3.79
C LEU A 94 -15.17 2.45 4.30
N PHE A 95 -16.12 2.28 3.38
CA PHE A 95 -17.53 2.17 3.69
C PHE A 95 -18.21 0.91 3.16
N SER A 96 -17.49 0.00 2.51
CA SER A 96 -18.02 -1.34 2.24
C SER A 96 -18.29 -2.06 3.56
N SER A 97 -19.51 -2.56 3.68
CA SER A 97 -19.94 -3.55 4.66
C SER A 97 -19.27 -4.89 4.33
N GLY A 98 -17.95 -4.96 4.50
CA GLY A 98 -17.20 -6.19 4.31
C GLY A 98 -17.79 -7.30 5.18
N GLU A 99 -18.09 -8.47 4.57
CA GLU A 99 -18.52 -9.75 5.16
C GLU A 99 -19.54 -9.70 6.34
N ALA A 100 -20.16 -8.56 6.64
CA ALA A 100 -21.06 -8.35 7.78
C ALA A 100 -22.40 -9.10 7.62
N ALA A 101 -22.64 -9.69 6.44
CA ALA A 101 -23.81 -10.51 6.13
C ALA A 101 -23.50 -12.01 6.05
N ALA A 102 -22.24 -12.44 6.28
CA ALA A 102 -21.88 -13.85 6.29
C ALA A 102 -21.97 -14.42 7.71
N ASP A 103 -22.56 -15.60 7.83
CA ASP A 103 -22.66 -16.33 9.11
C ASP A 103 -21.26 -16.50 9.75
N ALA A 104 -21.16 -16.30 11.07
CA ALA A 104 -19.89 -16.23 11.79
C ALA A 104 -19.02 -17.49 11.59
N GLU A 105 -19.67 -18.65 11.44
CA GLU A 105 -19.01 -19.92 11.15
C GLU A 105 -18.38 -19.95 9.74
N THR A 106 -19.06 -19.37 8.75
CA THR A 106 -18.54 -19.27 7.37
C THR A 106 -17.31 -18.36 7.31
N VAL A 107 -17.34 -17.26 8.05
CA VAL A 107 -16.21 -16.33 8.17
C VAL A 107 -15.02 -17.01 8.87
N ALA A 108 -15.26 -17.71 9.99
CA ALA A 108 -14.21 -18.42 10.74
C ALA A 108 -13.54 -19.53 9.92
N ARG A 109 -14.32 -20.29 9.15
CA ARG A 109 -13.80 -21.35 8.27
C ARG A 109 -12.93 -20.77 7.15
N ARG A 110 -13.40 -19.70 6.49
CA ARG A 110 -12.62 -18.98 5.46
C ARG A 110 -11.32 -18.41 6.02
N ARG A 111 -11.35 -17.89 7.26
CA ARG A 111 -10.16 -17.37 7.95
C ARG A 111 -9.11 -18.45 8.16
N THR A 112 -9.51 -19.60 8.69
CA THR A 112 -8.60 -20.74 8.95
C THR A 112 -7.97 -21.22 7.65
N GLN A 113 -8.76 -21.31 6.58
CA GLN A 113 -8.26 -21.72 5.27
C GLN A 113 -7.32 -20.69 4.64
N ARG A 114 -7.65 -19.39 4.68
CA ARG A 114 -6.78 -18.31 4.21
C ARG A 114 -5.45 -18.31 4.97
N ARG A 115 -5.49 -18.40 6.30
CA ARG A 115 -4.29 -18.46 7.14
C ARG A 115 -3.40 -19.66 6.80
N SER A 116 -3.99 -20.86 6.66
CA SER A 116 -3.23 -22.05 6.27
C SER A 116 -2.58 -21.94 4.90
N ILE A 117 -3.26 -21.35 3.91
CA ILE A 117 -2.69 -21.11 2.57
C ILE A 117 -1.50 -20.16 2.67
N LEU A 118 -1.64 -19.11 3.48
CA LEU A 118 -0.62 -18.08 3.58
C LEU A 118 0.60 -18.53 4.37
N ASP A 119 0.39 -19.31 5.44
CA ASP A 119 1.47 -19.99 6.17
C ASP A 119 2.27 -20.91 5.22
N PHE A 120 1.58 -21.62 4.33
CA PHE A 120 2.23 -22.44 3.30
C PHE A 120 3.02 -21.60 2.28
N VAL A 121 2.44 -20.53 1.73
CA VAL A 121 3.14 -19.62 0.79
C VAL A 121 4.36 -18.96 1.45
N MET A 122 4.27 -18.61 2.73
CA MET A 122 5.38 -18.02 3.50
C MET A 122 6.55 -19.00 3.66
N GLU A 123 6.27 -20.28 3.91
CA GLU A 123 7.30 -21.31 4.04
C GLU A 123 8.02 -21.55 2.70
N ASP A 124 7.25 -21.71 1.62
CA ASP A 124 7.79 -21.87 0.26
C ASP A 124 8.63 -20.66 -0.17
N ALA A 125 8.16 -19.45 0.14
CA ALA A 125 8.88 -18.23 -0.18
C ALA A 125 10.20 -18.12 0.60
N ARG A 126 10.26 -18.55 1.86
CA ARG A 126 11.52 -18.61 2.63
C ARG A 126 12.53 -19.57 2.02
N GLN A 127 12.08 -20.75 1.57
CA GLN A 127 12.95 -21.71 0.88
C GLN A 127 13.48 -21.13 -0.44
N LEU A 128 12.63 -20.44 -1.19
CA LEU A 128 13.02 -19.78 -2.44
C LEU A 128 14.00 -18.62 -2.18
N GLN A 129 13.84 -17.87 -1.09
CA GLN A 129 14.71 -16.74 -0.74
C GLN A 129 16.19 -17.13 -0.62
N GLY A 130 16.49 -18.35 -0.17
CA GLY A 130 17.86 -18.87 -0.07
C GLY A 130 18.52 -19.21 -1.42
N ARG A 131 17.74 -19.28 -2.49
CA ARG A 131 18.19 -19.66 -3.85
C ARG A 131 18.20 -18.49 -4.84
N LEU A 132 17.70 -17.33 -4.44
CA LEU A 132 17.58 -16.14 -5.28
C LEU A 132 18.79 -15.20 -5.17
N GLY A 133 19.07 -14.47 -6.26
CA GLY A 133 20.01 -13.35 -6.25
C GLY A 133 19.48 -12.16 -5.45
N THR A 134 20.35 -11.18 -5.17
CA THR A 134 20.03 -10.01 -4.33
C THR A 134 18.83 -9.21 -4.83
N THR A 135 18.72 -9.00 -6.14
CA THR A 135 17.62 -8.25 -6.77
C THR A 135 16.27 -8.95 -6.59
N ASP A 136 16.21 -10.26 -6.86
CA ASP A 136 14.97 -11.03 -6.77
C ASP A 136 14.54 -11.24 -5.33
N ARG A 137 15.50 -11.41 -4.42
CA ARG A 137 15.24 -11.50 -2.97
C ARG A 137 14.52 -10.25 -2.44
N ARG A 138 14.91 -9.06 -2.90
CA ARG A 138 14.23 -7.82 -2.52
C ARG A 138 12.78 -7.77 -3.01
N LYS A 139 12.53 -8.19 -4.26
CA LYS A 139 11.16 -8.24 -4.80
C LYS A 139 10.27 -9.24 -4.08
N LEU A 140 10.84 -10.39 -3.70
CA LEU A 140 10.14 -11.37 -2.88
C LEU A 140 9.80 -10.81 -1.50
N GLU A 141 10.71 -10.06 -0.87
CA GLU A 141 10.46 -9.42 0.43
C GLU A 141 9.35 -8.36 0.35
N GLU A 142 9.35 -7.52 -0.70
CA GLU A 142 8.26 -6.58 -0.98
C GLU A 142 6.91 -7.31 -1.09
N TYR A 143 6.88 -8.44 -1.81
CA TYR A 143 5.68 -9.26 -1.98
C TYR A 143 5.19 -9.87 -0.65
N LEU A 144 6.08 -10.52 0.11
CA LEU A 144 5.72 -11.13 1.40
C LEU A 144 5.22 -10.10 2.41
N THR A 145 5.79 -8.90 2.38
CA THR A 145 5.33 -7.80 3.24
C THR A 145 3.91 -7.37 2.86
N ALA A 146 3.60 -7.26 1.57
CA ALA A 146 2.26 -6.92 1.10
C ALA A 146 1.21 -8.01 1.45
N VAL A 147 1.60 -9.29 1.36
CA VAL A 147 0.74 -10.42 1.72
C VAL A 147 0.38 -10.38 3.21
N ARG A 148 1.37 -10.20 4.08
CA ARG A 148 1.15 -10.11 5.54
C ARG A 148 0.27 -8.93 5.93
N GLU A 149 0.35 -7.81 5.22
CA GLU A 149 -0.55 -6.69 5.46
C GLU A 149 -1.99 -6.99 5.04
N LEU A 150 -2.17 -7.72 3.94
CA LEU A 150 -3.50 -8.13 3.50
C LEU A 150 -4.16 -9.01 4.56
N GLU A 151 -3.43 -9.94 5.18
CA GLU A 151 -3.90 -10.73 6.32
C GLU A 151 -4.34 -9.85 7.49
N GLN A 152 -3.44 -8.97 7.94
CA GLN A 152 -3.72 -8.09 9.06
C GLN A 152 -4.91 -7.16 8.79
N ARG A 153 -5.14 -6.80 7.52
CA ARG A 153 -6.27 -5.99 7.10
C ARG A 153 -7.57 -6.79 7.10
N VAL A 154 -7.53 -8.06 6.68
CA VAL A 154 -8.70 -8.96 6.77
C VAL A 154 -9.09 -9.17 8.24
N ASP A 155 -8.12 -9.40 9.11
CA ASP A 155 -8.35 -9.57 10.54
C ASP A 155 -8.91 -8.28 11.19
N ARG A 156 -8.35 -7.10 10.86
CA ARG A 156 -8.82 -5.79 11.38
C ARG A 156 -10.16 -5.33 10.82
N GLY A 157 -10.44 -5.62 9.54
CA GLY A 157 -11.65 -5.15 8.86
C GLY A 157 -12.95 -5.58 9.55
N MET A 158 -12.90 -6.67 10.32
CA MET A 158 -14.03 -7.19 11.09
C MET A 158 -14.14 -6.57 12.51
N GLU A 159 -13.01 -6.21 13.13
CA GLU A 159 -13.00 -5.56 14.46
C GLU A 159 -13.60 -4.15 14.41
N PHE A 160 -13.41 -3.45 13.30
CA PHE A 160 -13.93 -2.10 13.06
C PHE A 160 -15.25 -2.09 12.25
N ALA A 161 -16.03 -3.17 12.29
CA ALA A 161 -17.35 -3.22 11.66
C ALA A 161 -18.36 -2.36 12.46
N GLY A 162 -18.36 -1.06 12.19
CA GLY A 162 -19.30 -0.09 12.77
C GLY A 162 -20.45 0.29 11.83
N ASN A 163 -21.43 1.01 12.37
CA ASN A 163 -22.52 1.60 11.59
C ASN A 163 -21.96 2.56 10.53
N LEU A 164 -22.12 2.19 9.27
CA LEU A 164 -21.72 3.00 8.14
C LEU A 164 -22.67 4.21 8.01
N PRO A 165 -22.17 5.42 7.77
CA PRO A 165 -23.02 6.55 7.46
C PRO A 165 -23.80 6.28 6.17
N ASP A 166 -25.05 6.72 6.12
CA ASP A 166 -25.86 6.69 4.90
C ASP A 166 -25.35 7.78 3.94
N ALA A 167 -24.30 7.44 3.19
CA ALA A 167 -23.62 8.33 2.26
C ALA A 167 -23.74 7.78 0.83
N SER A 168 -24.03 8.65 -0.13
CA SER A 168 -24.05 8.28 -1.54
C SER A 168 -22.64 7.95 -2.02
N LYS A 169 -22.52 6.81 -2.71
CA LYS A 169 -21.26 6.34 -3.27
C LYS A 169 -20.82 7.25 -4.45
N PRO A 170 -19.57 7.74 -4.47
CA PRO A 170 -19.04 8.51 -5.59
C PRO A 170 -19.02 7.71 -6.90
N THR A 171 -19.14 8.41 -8.03
CA THR A 171 -19.14 7.82 -9.38
C THR A 171 -17.75 7.37 -9.84
N GLY A 172 -16.68 7.99 -9.35
CA GLY A 172 -15.30 7.66 -9.69
C GLY A 172 -14.41 8.90 -9.74
N ILE A 173 -13.32 8.84 -10.52
CA ILE A 173 -12.48 10.01 -10.81
C ILE A 173 -13.31 10.98 -11.68
N PRO A 174 -13.47 12.26 -11.27
CA PRO A 174 -14.20 13.24 -12.07
C PRO A 174 -13.53 13.52 -13.43
N ASP A 175 -14.33 13.73 -14.46
CA ASP A 175 -13.85 14.08 -15.80
C ASP A 175 -13.33 15.54 -15.89
N SER A 176 -13.80 16.42 -15.01
CA SER A 176 -13.37 17.81 -14.90
C SER A 176 -13.24 18.26 -13.45
N TYR A 177 -12.20 19.05 -13.15
CA TYR A 177 -11.96 19.63 -11.82
C TYR A 177 -12.78 20.90 -11.56
N GLN A 178 -13.45 21.47 -12.57
CA GLN A 178 -14.15 22.76 -12.45
C GLN A 178 -15.61 22.62 -12.00
N GLU A 179 -16.19 21.43 -12.10
CA GLU A 179 -17.62 21.20 -11.85
C GLU A 179 -17.93 20.59 -10.46
N HIS A 180 -16.93 20.44 -9.60
CA HIS A 180 -17.02 19.82 -8.28
C HIS A 180 -16.18 20.56 -7.23
#